data_AF-A0A6P0MTN4-F1
#
_entry.id   AF-A0A6P0MTN4-F1
#
_cell.length_a   1.000
_cell.length_b   1.000
_cell.length_c   1.000
_cell.angle_alpha   90.00
_cell.angle_beta   90.00
_cell.angle_gamma   90.00
#
_symmetry.space_group_name_H-M   'P 1'
#
loop_
_entity.id
_entity.type
_entity.pdbx_description
1 polymer ?
#
loop_
_entity_poly.entity_id
_entity_poly.type
_entity_poly.pdbx_seq_one_letter_code
_entity_poly.pdbx_strand_id
1 'polypeptide(L)'
;MNNKILEKLNNIGIRFVRILWCDNANIIRTKALHRATLSDYLKHGVGISAAQQAIPVMYDAPAPGSGIGPVGEVRLIPDWDTFTPLPYAPGHARVLGDMVKDNHP
;
A
#
# COMPACT_ATOMS: atom_id res chain seq x y z
N MET A 1 -20.11 0.34 2.58
CA MET A 1 -18.99 -0.63 2.71
C MET A 1 -17.85 -0.03 3.54
N ASN A 2 -17.36 1.17 3.18
CA ASN A 2 -16.28 1.90 3.85
C ASN A 2 -16.39 2.03 5.39
N ASN A 3 -17.56 2.40 5.93
CA ASN A 3 -17.73 2.53 7.39
C ASN A 3 -17.57 1.21 8.15
N LYS A 4 -17.93 0.08 7.53
CA LYS A 4 -17.81 -1.25 8.16
C LYS A 4 -16.35 -1.64 8.39
N ILE A 5 -15.44 -1.26 7.48
CA ILE A 5 -14.00 -1.52 7.65
C ILE A 5 -13.49 -0.72 8.86
N LEU A 6 -13.79 0.57 8.95
CA LEU A 6 -13.31 1.42 10.05
C LEU A 6 -13.82 0.93 11.42
N GLU A 7 -15.09 0.54 11.50
CA GLU A 7 -15.67 -0.09 12.70
C GLU A 7 -14.96 -1.40 13.03
N LYS A 8 -14.74 -2.27 12.04
CA LYS A 8 -13.99 -3.52 12.21
C LYS A 8 -12.61 -3.24 12.79
N LEU A 9 -11.84 -2.31 12.23
CA LEU A 9 -10.51 -1.94 12.72
C LEU A 9 -10.54 -1.52 14.19
N ASN A 10 -11.51 -0.70 14.59
CA ASN A 10 -11.67 -0.27 15.97
C ASN A 10 -11.98 -1.44 16.90
N ASN A 11 -12.92 -2.31 16.52
CA ASN A 11 -13.37 -3.44 17.35
C ASN A 11 -12.24 -4.45 17.63
N ILE A 12 -11.33 -4.67 16.68
CA ILE A 12 -10.20 -5.58 16.84
C ILE A 12 -8.88 -4.86 17.17
N GLY A 13 -8.93 -3.58 17.54
CA GLY A 13 -7.78 -2.82 18.04
C GLY A 13 -6.68 -2.55 16.99
N ILE A 14 -7.02 -2.53 15.71
CA ILE A 14 -6.06 -2.24 14.63
C ILE A 14 -5.84 -0.74 14.51
N ARG A 15 -4.58 -0.31 14.68
CA ARG A 15 -4.13 1.08 14.57
C ARG A 15 -3.56 1.40 13.19
N PHE A 16 -2.92 0.41 12.54
CA PHE A 16 -2.26 0.60 11.26
C PHE A 16 -2.70 -0.45 10.24
N VAL A 17 -3.01 0.01 9.02
CA VAL A 17 -3.24 -0.87 7.87
C VAL A 17 -2.07 -0.70 6.90
N ARG A 18 -1.43 -1.82 6.55
CA ARG A 18 -0.34 -1.91 5.58
C ARG A 18 -0.93 -2.28 4.23
N ILE A 19 -0.78 -1.42 3.22
CA ILE A 19 -1.14 -1.76 1.85
C ILE A 19 0.10 -2.31 1.17
N LEU A 20 0.07 -3.58 0.76
CA LEU A 20 1.21 -4.32 0.24
C LEU A 20 1.11 -4.46 -1.27
N TRP A 21 2.25 -4.43 -1.95
CA TRP A 21 2.37 -4.84 -3.35
C TRP A 21 3.70 -5.57 -3.56
N CYS A 22 3.79 -6.32 -4.65
CA CYS A 22 5.04 -6.91 -5.11
C CYS A 22 5.60 -6.03 -6.22
N ASP A 23 6.86 -5.62 -6.12
CA ASP A 23 7.52 -4.84 -7.17
C ASP A 23 8.16 -5.73 -8.25
N ASN A 24 8.70 -5.10 -9.30
CA ASN A 24 9.42 -5.78 -10.38
C ASN A 24 10.69 -6.54 -9.93
N ALA A 25 11.22 -6.24 -8.73
CA ALA A 25 12.34 -6.96 -8.14
C ALA A 25 11.89 -8.19 -7.32
N ASN A 26 10.59 -8.54 -7.36
CA ASN A 26 9.95 -9.56 -6.53
C ASN A 26 10.04 -9.29 -5.02
N ILE A 27 10.12 -8.02 -4.63
CA ILE A 27 10.14 -7.59 -3.24
C ILE A 27 8.74 -7.13 -2.82
N ILE A 28 8.27 -7.67 -1.69
CA ILE A 28 7.04 -7.21 -1.07
C ILE A 28 7.31 -5.88 -0.37
N ARG A 29 6.72 -4.81 -0.89
CA ARG A 29 6.78 -3.46 -0.31
C ARG A 29 5.46 -3.11 0.34
N THR A 30 5.47 -2.07 1.18
CA THR A 30 4.25 -1.58 1.79
C THR A 30 4.28 -0.10 2.14
N LYS A 31 3.10 0.51 2.19
CA LYS A 31 2.86 1.77 2.88
C LYS A 31 1.88 1.54 4.03
N ALA A 32 2.28 1.92 5.24
CA ALA A 32 1.43 1.84 6.42
C ALA A 32 0.66 3.14 6.62
N LEU A 33 -0.65 3.04 6.83
CA LEU A 33 -1.52 4.17 7.17
C LEU A 33 -2.09 3.97 8.58
N HIS A 34 -2.16 5.05 9.35
CA HIS A 34 -2.86 5.03 10.62
C HIS A 34 -4.37 5.06 10.38
N ARG A 35 -5.16 4.35 11.21
CA ARG A 35 -6.62 4.26 11.08
C ARG A 35 -7.32 5.63 11.04
N ALA A 36 -6.74 6.62 11.71
CA ALA A 36 -7.32 7.97 11.81
C ALA A 36 -7.29 8.74 10.48
N THR A 37 -6.39 8.40 9.55
CA THR A 37 -6.31 9.03 8.22
C THR A 37 -6.91 8.14 7.14
N LEU A 38 -7.31 6.91 7.48
CA LEU A 38 -7.66 5.90 6.50
C LEU A 38 -8.96 6.21 5.74
N SER A 39 -9.88 6.96 6.36
CA SER A 39 -11.16 7.36 5.74
C SER A 39 -10.99 7.97 4.35
N ASP A 40 -9.94 8.77 4.18
CA ASP A 40 -9.68 9.53 2.96
C ASP A 40 -9.10 8.64 1.83
N TYR A 41 -8.59 7.46 2.20
CA TYR A 41 -7.84 6.57 1.31
C TYR A 41 -8.52 5.21 1.09
N LEU A 42 -9.69 4.95 1.70
CA LEU A 42 -10.39 3.66 1.59
C LEU A 42 -10.70 3.27 0.14
N LYS A 43 -11.11 4.24 -0.68
CA LYS A 43 -11.54 4.00 -2.08
C LYS A 43 -10.44 4.29 -3.09
N HIS A 44 -9.74 5.42 -2.93
CA HIS A 44 -8.80 5.93 -3.94
C HIS A 44 -7.35 5.55 -3.64
N GLY A 45 -7.09 4.75 -2.60
CA GLY A 45 -5.76 4.34 -2.22
C GLY A 45 -4.88 5.47 -1.74
N VAL A 46 -3.58 5.21 -1.60
CA VAL A 46 -2.57 6.17 -1.14
C VAL A 46 -1.53 6.45 -2.23
N GLY A 47 -0.98 7.66 -2.28
CA GLY A 47 0.11 7.99 -3.21
C GLY A 47 1.42 7.30 -2.84
N ILE A 48 2.08 6.71 -3.84
CA ILE A 48 3.46 6.23 -3.82
C ILE A 48 4.20 6.68 -5.09
N SER A 49 5.53 6.76 -5.03
CA SER A 49 6.32 7.10 -6.22
C SER A 49 6.40 5.90 -7.17
N ALA A 50 6.24 6.14 -8.49
CA ALA A 50 6.45 5.13 -9.52
C ALA A 50 7.86 4.52 -9.45
N ALA A 51 8.85 5.29 -8.99
CA ALA A 51 10.23 4.87 -8.80
C ALA A 51 10.39 3.58 -7.98
N GLN A 52 9.42 3.25 -7.10
CA GLN A 52 9.45 2.02 -6.32
C GLN A 52 9.47 0.75 -7.19
N GLN A 53 8.98 0.83 -8.43
CA GLN A 53 9.03 -0.27 -9.41
C GLN A 53 10.39 -0.43 -10.10
N ALA A 54 11.34 0.47 -9.83
CA ALA A 54 12.69 0.42 -10.39
C ALA A 54 13.76 0.19 -9.32
N ILE A 55 13.41 -0.01 -8.05
CA ILE A 55 14.39 -0.25 -6.99
C ILE A 55 14.81 -1.73 -7.03
N PRO A 56 16.07 -2.05 -7.35
CA PRO A 56 16.55 -3.42 -7.35
C PRO A 56 16.80 -3.93 -5.93
N VAL A 57 16.98 -5.25 -5.79
CA VAL A 57 17.31 -5.89 -4.50
C VAL A 57 18.68 -5.44 -3.96
N MET A 58 19.59 -4.99 -4.84
CA MET A 58 21.00 -4.75 -4.50
C MET A 58 21.32 -3.36 -3.92
N TYR A 59 20.43 -2.36 -4.07
CA TYR A 59 20.64 -1.01 -3.54
C TYR A 59 19.37 -0.15 -3.55
N ASP A 60 19.37 0.92 -2.74
CA ASP A 60 18.21 1.79 -2.49
C ASP A 60 18.08 2.97 -3.47
N ALA A 61 18.15 2.71 -4.78
CA ALA A 61 17.89 3.73 -5.80
C ALA A 61 17.28 3.13 -7.07
N PRO A 62 16.54 3.91 -7.89
CA PRO A 62 16.03 3.44 -9.17
C PRO A 62 17.16 2.96 -10.08
N ALA A 63 16.94 1.82 -10.74
CA ALA A 63 17.89 1.26 -11.69
C ALA A 63 18.18 2.26 -12.83
N PRO A 64 19.47 2.56 -13.13
CA PRO A 64 19.85 3.38 -14.26
C PRO A 64 19.24 2.84 -15.56
N GLY A 65 18.69 3.74 -16.39
CA GLY A 65 18.08 3.35 -17.66
C GLY A 65 16.69 2.70 -17.56
N SER A 66 16.11 2.56 -16.37
CA SER A 66 14.75 2.00 -16.20
C SER A 66 13.65 2.84 -16.86
N GLY A 67 13.89 4.13 -17.11
CA GLY A 67 12.87 5.07 -17.60
C GLY A 67 11.82 5.43 -16.54
N ILE A 68 11.95 4.96 -15.30
CA ILE A 68 11.01 5.21 -14.20
C ILE A 68 11.72 6.05 -13.14
N GLY A 69 11.22 7.27 -12.92
CA GLY A 69 11.80 8.23 -11.99
C GLY A 69 10.88 8.56 -10.80
N PRO A 70 11.31 9.47 -9.92
CA PRO A 70 10.52 9.90 -8.77
C PRO A 70 9.33 10.81 -9.15
N VAL A 71 9.27 11.27 -10.40
CA VAL A 71 8.25 12.18 -10.91
C VAL A 71 6.95 11.44 -11.17
N GLY A 72 5.87 11.96 -10.59
CA GLY A 72 4.53 11.38 -10.68
C GLY A 72 4.21 10.46 -9.50
N GLU A 73 2.93 10.44 -9.15
CA GLU A 73 2.40 9.54 -8.13
C GLU A 73 1.57 8.44 -8.78
N VAL A 74 1.72 7.23 -8.25
CA VAL A 74 0.84 6.10 -8.51
C VAL A 74 -0.05 5.92 -7.29
N ARG A 75 -1.32 5.59 -7.51
CA ARG A 75 -2.26 5.28 -6.44
C ARG A 75 -2.12 3.81 -6.11
N LEU A 76 -1.79 3.51 -4.87
CA LEU A 76 -1.82 2.16 -4.33
C LEU A 76 -3.21 1.91 -3.71
N ILE A 77 -4.10 1.29 -4.48
CA ILE A 77 -5.50 1.07 -4.12
C ILE A 77 -5.63 -0.23 -3.32
N PRO A 78 -6.15 -0.19 -2.09
CA PRO A 78 -6.27 -1.38 -1.25
C PRO A 78 -7.40 -2.30 -1.71
N ASP A 79 -7.11 -3.60 -1.81
CA ASP A 79 -8.12 -4.66 -1.90
C ASP A 79 -8.54 -5.09 -0.48
N TRP A 80 -9.70 -4.61 -0.04
CA TRP A 80 -10.22 -4.89 1.30
C TRP A 80 -10.65 -6.34 1.52
N ASP A 81 -10.87 -7.12 0.45
CA ASP A 81 -11.23 -8.54 0.58
C ASP A 81 -10.03 -9.38 1.04
N THR A 82 -8.81 -8.86 0.86
CA THR A 82 -7.55 -9.47 1.34
C THR A 82 -7.18 -9.10 2.78
N PHE A 83 -8.06 -8.38 3.49
CA PHE A 83 -7.81 -7.89 4.84
C PHE A 83 -7.39 -9.00 5.81
N THR A 84 -6.19 -8.87 6.36
CA THR A 84 -5.59 -9.86 7.26
C THR A 84 -4.92 -9.17 8.46
N PRO A 85 -5.41 -9.35 9.70
CA PRO A 85 -4.68 -8.97 10.91
C PRO A 85 -3.33 -9.68 11.00
N LEU A 86 -2.30 -9.00 11.50
CA LEU A 86 -0.95 -9.57 11.57
C LEU A 86 -0.67 -10.15 12.97
N PRO A 87 -0.58 -11.49 13.14
CA PRO A 87 -0.42 -12.10 14.46
C PRO A 87 0.92 -11.74 15.11
N TYR A 88 1.95 -11.49 14.29
CA TYR A 88 3.29 -11.10 14.73
C TYR A 88 3.44 -9.58 14.99
N ALA A 89 2.41 -8.78 14.72
CA ALA A 89 2.45 -7.33 14.91
C ALA A 89 1.10 -6.81 15.43
N PRO A 90 0.80 -6.98 16.73
CA PRO A 90 -0.45 -6.54 17.33
C PRO A 90 -0.77 -5.06 17.03
N GLY A 91 -2.02 -4.80 16.66
CA GLY A 91 -2.46 -3.48 16.22
C GLY A 91 -2.13 -3.14 14.76
N HIS A 92 -1.58 -4.08 13.98
CA HIS A 92 -1.41 -3.96 12.54
C HIS A 92 -2.26 -4.98 11.79
N ALA A 93 -2.77 -4.56 10.64
CA ALA A 93 -3.33 -5.44 9.62
C ALA A 93 -2.69 -5.15 8.27
N ARG A 94 -2.89 -6.04 7.31
CA ARG A 94 -2.50 -5.85 5.91
C ARG A 94 -3.66 -6.03 4.96
N VAL A 95 -3.53 -5.42 3.80
CA VAL A 95 -4.29 -5.68 2.57
C VAL A 95 -3.28 -5.71 1.42
N LEU A 96 -3.57 -6.48 0.38
CA LEU A 96 -2.92 -6.31 -0.91
C LEU A 96 -3.44 -5.02 -1.55
N GLY A 97 -2.67 -4.46 -2.48
CA GLY A 97 -3.10 -3.31 -3.23
C GLY A 97 -2.51 -3.27 -4.62
N ASP A 98 -3.30 -2.70 -5.51
CA ASP A 98 -2.95 -2.52 -6.91
C ASP A 98 -2.36 -1.14 -7.12
N MET A 99 -1.29 -1.08 -7.90
CA MET A 99 -0.75 0.17 -8.40
C MET A 99 -1.62 0.62 -9.57
N VAL A 100 -2.13 1.86 -9.52
CA VAL A 100 -2.97 2.44 -10.55
C VAL A 100 -2.45 3.83 -10.91
N LYS A 101 -2.10 4.02 -12.18
CA LYS A 101 -1.67 5.29 -12.76
C LYS A 101 -2.66 5.71 -13.84
N ASP A 102 -3.19 6.93 -13.74
CA ASP A 102 -4.15 7.47 -14.72
C ASP A 102 -5.37 6.56 -14.96
N ASN A 103 -5.86 5.88 -13.90
CA ASN A 103 -6.92 4.86 -13.93
C ASN A 103 -6.59 3.56 -14.67
N HIS A 104 -5.31 3.29 -14.93
CA HIS A 104 -4.81 2.05 -15.50
C HIS A 104 -3.92 1.32 -14.48
N PRO A 105 -3.99 -0.03 -14.39
CA PRO A 105 -3.03 -0.82 -13.62
C PRO A 105 -1.57 -0.60 -14.07
#